data_AF-A0A9E3VUK1-F1
#
_entry.id   AF-A0A9E3VUK1-F1
#
_cell.length_a   1.000
_cell.length_b   1.000
_cell.length_c   1.000
_cell.angle_alpha   90.00
_cell.angle_beta   90.00
_cell.angle_gamma   90.00
#
_symmetry.space_group_name_H-M   'P 1'
#
loop_
_entity.id
_entity.type
_entity.pdbx_description
1 polymer ?
#
loop_
_entity_poly.entity_id
_entity_poly.type
_entity_poly.pdbx_seq_one_letter_code
_entity_poly.pdbx_strand_id
1 'polypeptide(L)'
;FIGATTENPSFEVVGALLSRAQVYVLKSLTPDELGLLMQRALHELPQLKLLEGVGPMLAAYADGDARKLLNLLEQLDTAARTAQVEAIDTAFVENALAQSLRRFDKGGEAFYDQISALHKSVRGSAPDAALYWLVRMLDGGADPRYLGRRLIRMASEDIGLADPRALGITLDAVATYERLGSPEGELALAEACLYLACAPKSNAAYVAYNAARAFVQANPSNDVPIHLRNAPTKLMKELGYGRAYRYAHDEPEAYAAGERYFPDDITEQHFYQPTPRGLEGKIADKLAHLRALDDEAGEA
;
A
#
# COMPACT_ATOMS: atom_id res chain seq x y z
N PHE A 1 0.04 -31.37 -9.82
CA PHE A 1 -0.49 -30.12 -9.22
C PHE A 1 -0.93 -29.22 -10.36
N ILE A 2 -2.11 -28.63 -10.28
CA ILE A 2 -2.61 -27.66 -11.28
C ILE A 2 -2.74 -26.32 -10.56
N GLY A 3 -2.00 -25.33 -11.02
CA GLY A 3 -2.10 -23.95 -10.56
C GLY A 3 -2.58 -23.06 -11.70
N ALA A 4 -3.41 -22.07 -11.38
CA ALA A 4 -3.87 -21.06 -12.32
C ALA A 4 -3.47 -19.68 -11.79
N THR A 5 -3.00 -18.81 -12.68
CA THR A 5 -2.58 -17.44 -12.38
C THR A 5 -2.86 -16.56 -13.58
N THR A 6 -3.19 -15.30 -13.33
CA THR A 6 -3.23 -14.23 -14.34
C THR A 6 -1.86 -13.56 -14.49
N GLU A 7 -1.00 -13.67 -13.48
CA GLU A 7 0.37 -13.16 -13.46
C GLU A 7 1.33 -14.08 -14.20
N ASN A 8 2.42 -13.53 -14.73
CA ASN A 8 3.46 -14.32 -15.37
C ASN A 8 4.13 -15.26 -14.35
N PRO A 9 4.03 -16.60 -14.53
CA PRO A 9 4.54 -17.57 -13.57
C PRO A 9 6.03 -17.46 -13.29
N SER A 10 6.83 -16.88 -14.20
CA SER A 10 8.28 -16.75 -14.02
C SER A 10 8.69 -15.75 -12.93
N PHE A 11 7.80 -14.84 -12.52
CA PHE A 11 8.09 -13.84 -11.47
C PHE A 11 7.65 -14.30 -10.07
N GLU A 12 6.52 -15.01 -9.99
CA GLU A 12 5.84 -15.28 -8.72
C GLU A 12 5.95 -16.75 -8.27
N VAL A 13 6.42 -17.66 -9.13
CA VAL A 13 6.53 -19.09 -8.82
C VAL A 13 7.98 -19.51 -8.68
N VAL A 14 8.31 -20.17 -7.57
CA VAL A 14 9.67 -20.67 -7.29
C VAL A 14 10.15 -21.66 -8.36
N GLY A 15 11.41 -21.54 -8.78
CA GLY A 15 11.98 -22.33 -9.89
C GLY A 15 11.91 -23.87 -9.70
N ALA A 16 11.95 -24.33 -8.45
CA ALA A 16 11.77 -25.75 -8.13
C ALA A 16 10.38 -26.29 -8.55
N LEU A 17 9.34 -25.45 -8.54
CA LEU A 17 8.00 -25.83 -8.98
C LEU A 17 7.88 -25.76 -10.50
N LEU A 18 8.43 -24.70 -11.12
CA LEU A 18 8.41 -24.51 -12.58
C LEU A 18 9.18 -25.62 -13.32
N SER A 19 10.27 -26.13 -12.75
CA SER A 19 11.01 -27.25 -13.36
C SER A 19 10.24 -28.58 -13.44
N ARG A 20 9.10 -28.68 -12.72
CA ARG A 20 8.28 -29.89 -12.64
C ARG A 20 6.84 -29.66 -13.12
N ALA A 21 6.53 -28.49 -13.66
CA ALA A 21 5.20 -28.12 -14.13
C ALA A 21 5.25 -27.62 -15.58
N GLN A 22 4.32 -28.09 -16.42
CA GLN A 22 4.14 -27.55 -17.77
C GLN A 22 3.33 -26.25 -17.69
N VAL A 23 3.81 -25.21 -18.38
CA VAL A 23 3.15 -23.90 -18.44
C VAL A 23 2.32 -23.82 -19.72
N TYR A 24 1.02 -23.57 -19.57
CA TYR A 24 0.10 -23.34 -20.68
C TYR A 24 -0.40 -21.90 -20.61
N VAL A 25 -0.25 -21.18 -21.73
CA VAL A 25 -0.80 -19.82 -21.87
C VAL A 25 -2.23 -19.97 -22.39
N LEU A 26 -3.20 -19.62 -21.55
CA LEU A 26 -4.58 -19.47 -21.97
C LEU A 26 -4.79 -18.07 -22.52
N LYS A 27 -5.59 -17.95 -23.57
CA LYS A 27 -6.00 -16.68 -24.13
C LYS A 27 -7.44 -16.37 -23.71
N SER A 28 -7.77 -15.09 -23.65
CA SER A 28 -9.14 -14.63 -23.50
C SER A 28 -10.00 -15.14 -24.66
N LEU A 29 -11.28 -15.37 -24.38
CA LEU A 29 -12.22 -15.82 -25.42
C LEU A 29 -12.48 -14.72 -26.44
N THR A 30 -12.62 -15.12 -27.70
CA THR A 30 -13.07 -14.23 -28.77
C THR A 30 -14.56 -13.90 -28.63
N PRO A 31 -15.05 -12.83 -29.29
CA PRO A 31 -16.48 -12.51 -29.30
C PRO A 31 -17.37 -13.65 -29.79
N ASP A 32 -16.91 -14.41 -30.80
CA ASP A 32 -17.65 -15.56 -31.35
C ASP A 32 -17.72 -16.72 -30.33
N GLU A 33 -16.63 -17.00 -29.63
CA GLU A 33 -16.59 -18.02 -28.57
C GLU A 33 -17.45 -17.64 -27.36
N LEU A 34 -17.45 -16.35 -26.98
CA LEU A 34 -18.37 -15.83 -25.97
C LEU A 34 -19.82 -15.93 -26.43
N GLY A 35 -20.10 -15.66 -27.70
CA GLY A 35 -21.42 -15.85 -28.29
C GLY A 35 -21.91 -17.30 -28.17
N LEU A 36 -21.03 -18.27 -28.46
CA LEU A 36 -21.33 -19.69 -28.31
C LEU A 36 -21.56 -20.08 -26.84
N LEU A 37 -20.74 -19.56 -25.91
CA LEU A 37 -20.92 -19.79 -24.48
C LEU A 37 -22.25 -19.20 -23.99
N MET A 38 -22.60 -18.00 -24.42
CA MET A 38 -23.87 -17.35 -24.08
C MET A 38 -25.07 -18.16 -24.55
N GLN A 39 -25.05 -18.68 -25.79
CA GLN A 39 -26.12 -19.54 -26.31
C GLN A 39 -26.33 -20.78 -25.43
N ARG A 40 -25.25 -21.42 -24.99
CA ARG A 40 -25.32 -22.56 -24.07
C ARG A 40 -25.91 -22.16 -22.72
N ALA A 41 -25.48 -21.03 -22.16
CA ALA A 41 -25.98 -20.54 -20.88
C ALA A 41 -27.47 -20.17 -20.93
N LEU A 42 -27.93 -19.56 -22.03
CA LEU A 42 -29.35 -19.24 -22.24
C LEU A 42 -30.23 -20.47 -22.36
N HIS A 43 -29.69 -21.60 -22.81
CA HIS A 43 -30.43 -22.87 -22.82
C HIS A 43 -30.76 -23.34 -21.39
N GLU A 44 -29.87 -23.11 -20.43
CA GLU A 44 -30.08 -23.42 -19.00
C GLU A 44 -30.92 -22.35 -18.28
N LEU A 45 -31.10 -21.18 -18.88
CA LEU A 45 -31.91 -20.06 -18.38
C LEU A 45 -33.09 -19.76 -19.31
N PRO A 46 -34.06 -20.69 -19.50
CA PRO A 46 -35.10 -20.58 -20.53
C PRO A 46 -36.08 -19.41 -20.32
N GLN A 47 -36.10 -18.83 -19.13
CA GLN A 47 -36.93 -17.65 -18.81
C GLN A 47 -36.24 -16.34 -19.17
N LEU A 48 -34.91 -16.35 -19.31
CA LEU A 48 -34.12 -15.17 -19.66
C LEU A 48 -34.19 -14.93 -21.17
N LYS A 49 -35.03 -13.98 -21.60
CA LYS A 49 -35.13 -13.59 -23.01
C LYS A 49 -34.37 -12.29 -23.25
N LEU A 50 -33.35 -12.35 -24.10
CA LEU A 50 -32.59 -11.18 -24.53
C LEU A 50 -33.14 -10.68 -25.86
N LEU A 51 -33.38 -9.37 -25.98
CA LEU A 51 -33.73 -8.74 -27.25
C LEU A 51 -32.48 -8.62 -28.16
N GLU A 52 -32.75 -8.33 -29.43
CA GLU A 52 -31.71 -8.11 -30.44
C GLU A 52 -30.74 -6.99 -30.00
N GLY A 53 -29.44 -7.20 -30.20
CA GLY A 53 -28.38 -6.26 -29.81
C GLY A 53 -27.87 -6.41 -28.37
N VAL A 54 -28.61 -7.06 -27.46
CA VAL A 54 -28.16 -7.28 -26.07
C VAL A 54 -27.02 -8.29 -26.00
N GLY A 55 -27.07 -9.37 -26.77
CA GLY A 55 -26.03 -10.39 -26.78
C GLY A 55 -24.63 -9.85 -27.10
N PRO A 56 -24.46 -9.12 -28.22
CA PRO A 56 -23.19 -8.45 -28.54
C PRO A 56 -22.73 -7.47 -27.46
N MET A 57 -23.65 -6.71 -26.86
CA MET A 57 -23.35 -5.81 -25.75
C MET A 57 -22.80 -6.57 -24.54
N LEU A 58 -23.40 -7.69 -24.14
CA LEU A 58 -22.91 -8.52 -23.03
C LEU A 58 -21.56 -9.18 -23.33
N ALA A 59 -21.34 -9.63 -24.56
CA ALA A 59 -20.05 -10.16 -24.98
C ALA A 59 -18.95 -9.09 -24.92
N ALA A 60 -19.25 -7.86 -25.34
CA ALA A 60 -18.33 -6.73 -25.21
C ALA A 60 -18.05 -6.38 -23.75
N TYR A 61 -19.06 -6.40 -22.87
CA TYR A 61 -18.85 -6.19 -21.43
C TYR A 61 -18.01 -7.28 -20.76
N ALA A 62 -18.15 -8.52 -21.21
CA ALA A 62 -17.39 -9.65 -20.69
C ALA A 62 -15.91 -9.61 -21.08
N ASP A 63 -15.56 -8.95 -22.19
CA ASP A 63 -14.19 -8.71 -22.67
C ASP A 63 -13.29 -9.96 -22.64
N GLY A 64 -13.84 -11.06 -23.14
CA GLY A 64 -13.16 -12.36 -23.21
C GLY A 64 -13.14 -13.19 -21.92
N ASP A 65 -13.74 -12.71 -20.82
CA ASP A 65 -13.92 -13.48 -19.57
C ASP A 65 -15.27 -14.24 -19.55
N ALA A 66 -15.19 -15.56 -19.67
CA ALA A 66 -16.32 -16.49 -19.59
C ALA A 66 -17.11 -16.36 -18.27
N ARG A 67 -16.41 -16.27 -17.14
CA ARG A 67 -17.02 -16.20 -15.81
C ARG A 67 -17.79 -14.90 -15.66
N LYS A 68 -17.21 -13.80 -16.15
CA LYS A 68 -17.86 -12.48 -16.14
C LYS A 68 -19.17 -12.53 -16.94
N LEU A 69 -19.14 -13.08 -18.16
CA LEU A 69 -20.34 -13.26 -18.98
C LEU A 69 -21.46 -14.05 -18.26
N LEU A 70 -21.11 -15.20 -17.68
CA LEU A 70 -22.09 -16.04 -16.98
C LEU A 70 -22.69 -15.34 -15.75
N ASN A 71 -21.86 -14.64 -14.97
CA ASN A 71 -22.34 -13.85 -13.84
C ASN A 71 -23.26 -12.70 -14.27
N LEU A 72 -23.00 -12.06 -15.43
CA LEU A 72 -23.87 -11.01 -15.97
C LEU A 72 -25.24 -11.59 -16.35
N LEU A 73 -25.28 -12.76 -16.98
CA LEU A 73 -26.53 -13.43 -17.34
C LEU A 73 -27.34 -13.83 -16.09
N GLU A 74 -26.69 -14.37 -15.06
CA GLU A 74 -27.36 -14.72 -13.79
C GLU A 74 -27.93 -13.49 -13.07
N GLN A 75 -27.16 -12.39 -13.04
CA GLN A 75 -27.61 -11.11 -12.47
C GLN A 75 -28.82 -10.56 -13.23
N LEU A 76 -28.78 -10.62 -14.56
CA LEU A 76 -29.88 -10.17 -15.41
C LEU A 76 -31.13 -11.03 -15.24
N ASP A 77 -31.01 -12.37 -15.12
CA ASP A 77 -32.15 -13.25 -14.82
C ASP A 77 -32.78 -12.91 -13.47
N THR A 78 -31.95 -12.72 -12.44
CA THR A 78 -32.42 -12.35 -11.11
C THR A 78 -33.13 -10.98 -11.11
N ALA A 79 -32.53 -9.99 -11.76
CA ALA A 79 -33.09 -8.65 -11.87
C ALA A 79 -34.40 -8.65 -12.66
N ALA A 80 -34.45 -9.36 -13.79
CA ALA A 80 -35.64 -9.45 -14.64
C ALA A 80 -36.80 -10.12 -13.91
N ARG A 81 -36.56 -11.21 -13.18
CA ARG A 81 -37.58 -11.88 -12.35
C ARG A 81 -38.11 -10.97 -11.25
N THR A 82 -37.21 -10.21 -10.60
CA THR A 82 -37.59 -9.27 -9.52
C THR A 82 -38.43 -8.12 -10.05
N ALA A 83 -38.07 -7.58 -11.22
CA ALA A 83 -38.78 -6.49 -11.88
C ALA A 83 -40.00 -6.95 -12.69
N GLN A 84 -40.26 -8.27 -12.76
CA GLN A 84 -41.27 -8.90 -13.62
C GLN A 84 -41.16 -8.48 -15.10
N VAL A 85 -39.92 -8.37 -15.60
CA VAL A 85 -39.61 -8.06 -16.99
C VAL A 85 -39.40 -9.36 -17.77
N GLU A 86 -40.17 -9.57 -18.83
CA GLU A 86 -40.10 -10.80 -19.63
C GLU A 86 -39.02 -10.79 -20.73
N ALA A 87 -38.64 -9.61 -21.21
CA ALA A 87 -37.64 -9.45 -22.28
C ALA A 87 -36.70 -8.30 -21.95
N ILE A 88 -35.40 -8.61 -21.95
CA ILE A 88 -34.33 -7.68 -21.58
C ILE A 88 -33.88 -6.92 -22.82
N ASP A 89 -34.02 -5.60 -22.80
CA ASP A 89 -33.47 -4.68 -23.78
C ASP A 89 -32.14 -4.08 -23.29
N THR A 90 -31.48 -3.29 -24.14
CA THR A 90 -30.20 -2.66 -23.80
C THR A 90 -30.32 -1.67 -22.64
N ALA A 91 -31.46 -0.97 -22.52
CA ALA A 91 -31.69 -0.02 -21.43
C ALA A 91 -31.82 -0.71 -20.07
N PHE A 92 -32.46 -1.89 -20.02
CA PHE A 92 -32.53 -2.71 -18.82
C PHE A 92 -31.16 -3.20 -18.41
N VAL A 93 -30.34 -3.65 -19.38
CA VAL A 93 -28.95 -4.03 -19.14
C VAL A 93 -28.15 -2.86 -18.59
N GLU A 94 -28.22 -1.68 -19.19
CA GLU A 94 -27.50 -0.50 -18.70
C GLU A 94 -27.91 -0.14 -17.26
N ASN A 95 -29.20 -0.22 -16.92
CA ASN A 95 -29.67 0.06 -15.56
C ASN A 95 -29.25 -1.02 -14.55
N ALA A 96 -29.34 -2.30 -14.93
CA ALA A 96 -28.92 -3.42 -14.09
C ALA A 96 -27.38 -3.47 -13.93
N LEU A 97 -26.64 -3.14 -14.98
CA LEU A 97 -25.19 -3.11 -15.02
C LEU A 97 -24.60 -1.81 -14.48
N ALA A 98 -25.29 -0.68 -14.45
CA ALA A 98 -24.82 0.53 -13.74
C ALA A 98 -24.64 0.28 -12.22
N GLN A 99 -25.30 -0.76 -11.69
CA GLN A 99 -25.04 -1.27 -10.35
C GLN A 99 -23.87 -2.28 -10.28
N SER A 100 -23.50 -2.92 -11.40
CA SER A 100 -22.49 -3.99 -11.49
C SER A 100 -21.12 -3.53 -12.05
N LEU A 101 -21.08 -2.53 -12.94
CA LEU A 101 -19.87 -1.90 -13.54
C LEU A 101 -19.03 -1.11 -12.53
N ARG A 102 -19.59 -0.83 -11.34
CA ARG A 102 -18.86 -0.38 -10.16
C ARG A 102 -18.12 -1.52 -9.44
N ARG A 103 -18.04 -2.72 -10.02
CA ARG A 103 -17.10 -3.76 -9.59
C ARG A 103 -15.79 -3.60 -10.34
N PHE A 104 -14.93 -2.80 -9.73
CA PHE A 104 -13.49 -2.72 -9.95
C PHE A 104 -12.92 -4.12 -10.13
N ASP A 105 -12.13 -4.33 -11.16
CA ASP A 105 -11.31 -5.54 -11.26
C ASP A 105 -10.21 -5.48 -10.22
N LYS A 106 -10.50 -6.03 -9.03
CA LYS A 106 -9.56 -6.14 -7.92
C LYS A 106 -8.48 -7.14 -8.30
N GLY A 107 -7.45 -6.66 -9.00
CA GLY A 107 -6.30 -7.46 -9.44
C GLY A 107 -5.81 -7.18 -10.86
N GLY A 108 -6.54 -6.39 -11.66
CA GLY A 108 -6.12 -6.02 -13.01
C GLY A 108 -5.07 -4.89 -13.04
N GLU A 109 -4.37 -4.75 -14.17
CA GLU A 109 -3.38 -3.69 -14.42
C GLU A 109 -3.92 -2.28 -14.09
N ALA A 110 -5.16 -1.99 -14.50
CA ALA A 110 -5.83 -0.72 -14.25
C ALA A 110 -6.01 -0.38 -12.76
N PHE A 111 -6.15 -1.39 -11.88
CA PHE A 111 -6.20 -1.20 -10.43
C PHE A 111 -4.85 -0.67 -9.93
N TYR A 112 -3.76 -1.33 -10.35
CA TYR A 112 -2.40 -1.01 -9.94
C TYR A 112 -1.94 0.34 -10.47
N ASP A 113 -2.34 0.68 -11.70
CA ASP A 113 -2.07 1.99 -12.28
C ASP A 113 -2.77 3.12 -11.52
N GLN A 114 -4.03 2.93 -11.14
CA GLN A 114 -4.77 3.96 -10.40
C GLN A 114 -4.21 4.16 -8.99
N ILE A 115 -3.87 3.10 -8.25
CA ILE A 115 -3.26 3.27 -6.93
C ILE A 115 -1.84 3.86 -7.02
N SER A 116 -1.12 3.52 -8.08
CA SER A 116 0.19 4.10 -8.41
C SER A 116 0.06 5.60 -8.71
N ALA A 117 -0.96 5.99 -9.47
CA ALA A 117 -1.26 7.38 -9.78
C ALA A 117 -1.70 8.17 -8.55
N LEU A 118 -2.55 7.61 -7.68
CA LEU A 118 -2.90 8.19 -6.38
C LEU A 118 -1.65 8.47 -5.54
N HIS A 119 -0.82 7.45 -5.33
CA HIS A 119 0.40 7.57 -4.53
C HIS A 119 1.36 8.62 -5.11
N LYS A 120 1.59 8.59 -6.43
CA LYS A 120 2.46 9.58 -7.08
C LYS A 120 1.89 10.99 -7.01
N SER A 121 0.57 11.17 -7.05
CA SER A 121 -0.09 12.48 -6.93
C SER A 121 0.05 13.05 -5.52
N VAL A 122 -0.14 12.22 -4.48
CA VAL A 122 0.13 12.60 -3.08
C VAL A 122 1.60 13.00 -2.91
N ARG A 123 2.53 12.15 -3.37
CA ARG A 123 3.97 12.42 -3.30
C ARG A 123 4.37 13.69 -4.08
N GLY A 124 3.77 13.90 -5.24
CA GLY A 124 3.96 15.06 -6.10
C GLY A 124 3.29 16.33 -5.61
N SER A 125 2.59 16.29 -4.47
CA SER A 125 1.86 17.42 -3.90
C SER A 125 0.80 18.01 -4.84
N ALA A 126 0.08 17.13 -5.54
CA ALA A 126 -1.03 17.48 -6.43
C ALA A 126 -2.37 17.07 -5.77
N PRO A 127 -2.95 17.90 -4.87
CA PRO A 127 -4.13 17.53 -4.08
C PRO A 127 -5.35 17.21 -4.96
N ASP A 128 -5.59 17.98 -6.02
CA ASP A 128 -6.73 17.75 -6.92
C ASP A 128 -6.63 16.41 -7.64
N ALA A 129 -5.43 16.08 -8.16
CA ALA A 129 -5.18 14.81 -8.83
C ALA A 129 -5.23 13.63 -7.84
N ALA A 130 -4.70 13.81 -6.63
CA ALA A 130 -4.77 12.79 -5.58
C ALA A 130 -6.23 12.50 -5.19
N LEU A 131 -7.04 13.54 -4.98
CA LEU A 131 -8.46 13.38 -4.69
C LEU A 131 -9.20 12.69 -5.86
N TYR A 132 -8.92 13.11 -7.10
CA TYR A 132 -9.49 12.48 -8.29
C TYR A 132 -9.21 10.97 -8.34
N TRP A 133 -7.95 10.54 -8.16
CA TRP A 133 -7.63 9.11 -8.20
C TRP A 133 -8.23 8.33 -7.04
N LEU A 134 -8.28 8.92 -5.84
CA LEU A 134 -8.95 8.31 -4.68
C LEU A 134 -10.43 8.07 -4.98
N VAL A 135 -11.15 9.11 -5.39
CA VAL A 135 -12.59 9.03 -5.70
C VAL A 135 -12.85 8.11 -6.87
N ARG A 136 -12.00 8.13 -7.91
CA ARG A 136 -12.12 7.22 -9.06
C ARG A 136 -12.02 5.75 -8.64
N MET A 137 -11.13 5.44 -7.72
CA MET A 137 -11.01 4.08 -7.18
C MET A 137 -12.20 3.70 -6.29
N LEU A 138 -12.68 4.63 -5.45
CA LEU A 138 -13.88 4.42 -4.61
C LEU A 138 -15.13 4.16 -5.46
N ASP A 139 -15.42 5.05 -6.42
CA ASP A 139 -16.50 4.91 -7.40
C ASP A 139 -16.35 3.63 -8.22
N GLY A 140 -15.10 3.31 -8.56
CA GLY A 140 -14.74 2.08 -9.24
C GLY A 140 -15.03 0.82 -8.43
N GLY A 141 -15.22 0.89 -7.10
CA GLY A 141 -15.50 -0.26 -6.22
C GLY A 141 -14.27 -0.82 -5.50
N ALA A 142 -13.15 -0.08 -5.47
CA ALA A 142 -12.00 -0.45 -4.67
C ALA A 142 -12.38 -0.50 -3.18
N ASP A 143 -11.87 -1.51 -2.45
CA ASP A 143 -12.06 -1.59 -1.00
C ASP A 143 -11.45 -0.35 -0.33
N PRO A 144 -12.23 0.52 0.35
CA PRO A 144 -11.68 1.73 0.94
C PRO A 144 -10.66 1.45 2.04
N ARG A 145 -10.69 0.25 2.66
CA ARG A 145 -9.64 -0.18 3.60
C ARG A 145 -8.30 -0.37 2.90
N TYR A 146 -8.29 -0.80 1.64
CA TYR A 146 -7.07 -0.87 0.84
C TYR A 146 -6.50 0.53 0.59
N LEU A 147 -7.35 1.50 0.24
CA LEU A 147 -6.94 2.89 0.05
C LEU A 147 -6.40 3.48 1.36
N GLY A 148 -7.08 3.24 2.48
CA GLY A 148 -6.61 3.60 3.81
C GLY A 148 -5.21 3.07 4.14
N ARG A 149 -4.95 1.78 3.89
CA ARG A 149 -3.58 1.20 4.05
C ARG A 149 -2.54 1.90 3.19
N ARG A 150 -2.91 2.32 1.98
CA ARG A 150 -2.00 3.04 1.06
C ARG A 150 -1.73 4.46 1.53
N LEU A 151 -2.73 5.16 2.07
CA LEU A 151 -2.54 6.48 2.70
C LEU A 151 -1.61 6.36 3.93
N ILE A 152 -1.81 5.36 4.80
CA ILE A 152 -0.92 5.12 5.96
C ILE A 152 0.52 4.92 5.48
N ARG A 153 0.71 4.16 4.39
CA ARG A 153 2.04 3.96 3.81
C ARG A 153 2.66 5.28 3.35
N MET A 154 1.91 6.13 2.65
CA MET A 154 2.37 7.45 2.20
C MET A 154 2.74 8.37 3.36
N ALA A 155 1.97 8.34 4.46
CA ALA A 155 2.26 9.13 5.65
C ALA A 155 3.65 8.84 6.22
N SER A 156 4.05 7.56 6.28
CA SER A 156 5.37 7.18 6.81
C SER A 156 6.50 7.21 5.76
N GLU A 157 6.20 7.00 4.47
CA GLU A 157 7.20 6.93 3.40
C GLU A 157 7.52 8.30 2.78
N ASP A 158 6.50 9.12 2.53
CA ASP A 158 6.61 10.33 1.71
C ASP A 158 6.50 11.64 2.53
N ILE A 159 5.90 11.58 3.73
CA ILE A 159 5.81 12.72 4.65
C ILE A 159 6.82 12.54 5.79
N GLY A 160 6.79 11.39 6.46
CA GLY A 160 7.78 11.00 7.46
C GLY A 160 7.91 12.01 8.61
N LEU A 161 9.15 12.34 8.98
CA LEU A 161 9.43 13.26 10.08
C LEU A 161 9.29 14.75 9.69
N ALA A 162 9.05 15.06 8.41
CA ALA A 162 8.78 16.44 8.01
C ALA A 162 7.42 16.92 8.56
N ASP A 163 6.45 16.00 8.72
CA ASP A 163 5.26 16.22 9.53
C ASP A 163 4.79 14.92 10.21
N PRO A 164 5.27 14.63 11.43
CA PRO A 164 4.95 13.39 12.16
C PRO A 164 3.46 13.17 12.45
N ARG A 165 2.64 14.23 12.41
CA ARG A 165 1.19 14.14 12.64
C ARG A 165 0.47 13.41 11.52
N ALA A 166 1.05 13.36 10.32
CA ALA A 166 0.47 12.74 9.15
C ALA A 166 0.05 11.28 9.39
N LEU A 167 0.87 10.51 10.12
CA LEU A 167 0.53 9.12 10.45
C LEU A 167 -0.70 9.04 11.37
N GLY A 168 -0.76 9.87 12.40
CA GLY A 168 -1.90 9.94 13.32
C GLY A 168 -3.19 10.32 12.61
N ILE A 169 -3.17 11.41 11.83
CA ILE A 169 -4.33 11.88 11.03
C ILE A 169 -4.83 10.78 10.10
N THR A 170 -3.91 10.07 9.45
CA THR A 170 -4.30 9.01 8.51
C THR A 170 -4.86 7.78 9.23
N LEU A 171 -4.32 7.41 10.40
CA LEU A 171 -4.87 6.33 11.23
C LEU A 171 -6.27 6.68 11.74
N ASP A 172 -6.47 7.93 12.18
CA ASP A 172 -7.77 8.42 12.64
C ASP A 172 -8.80 8.42 11.50
N ALA A 173 -8.39 8.78 10.28
CA ALA A 173 -9.24 8.68 9.09
C ALA A 173 -9.65 7.23 8.79
N VAL A 174 -8.72 6.28 8.85
CA VAL A 174 -9.04 4.85 8.66
C VAL A 174 -9.97 4.35 9.75
N ALA A 175 -9.70 4.69 11.02
CA ALA A 175 -10.55 4.29 12.14
C ALA A 175 -11.93 4.96 12.08
N THR A 176 -12.03 6.16 11.51
CA THR A 176 -13.31 6.84 11.25
C THR A 176 -14.10 6.10 10.17
N TYR A 177 -13.44 5.73 9.06
CA TYR A 177 -14.06 4.91 8.02
C TYR A 177 -14.54 3.55 8.57
N GLU A 178 -13.77 2.89 9.44
CA GLU A 178 -14.19 1.62 10.04
C GLU A 178 -15.46 1.74 10.90
N ARG A 179 -15.71 2.92 11.49
CA ARG A 179 -16.90 3.17 12.31
C ARG A 179 -18.11 3.61 11.49
N LEU A 180 -17.91 4.40 10.45
CA LEU A 180 -18.99 5.00 9.66
C LEU A 180 -19.35 4.17 8.42
N GLY A 181 -18.39 3.47 7.82
CA GLY A 181 -18.58 2.77 6.54
C GLY A 181 -18.77 3.73 5.36
N SER A 182 -19.16 3.19 4.20
CA SER A 182 -19.50 3.98 3.02
C SER A 182 -20.98 4.38 3.00
N PRO A 183 -21.32 5.58 2.51
CA PRO A 183 -20.41 6.60 1.98
C PRO A 183 -19.79 7.55 3.03
N GLU A 184 -20.34 7.67 4.25
CA GLU A 184 -20.02 8.75 5.19
C GLU A 184 -18.55 8.76 5.64
N GLY A 185 -17.96 7.58 5.84
CA GLY A 185 -16.57 7.42 6.24
C GLY A 185 -15.55 7.69 5.14
N GLU A 186 -15.97 7.70 3.87
CA GLU A 186 -15.06 7.97 2.73
C GLU A 186 -14.53 9.40 2.76
N LEU A 187 -15.31 10.34 3.32
CA LEU A 187 -14.89 11.73 3.49
C LEU A 187 -13.64 11.85 4.37
N ALA A 188 -13.54 11.03 5.43
CA ALA A 188 -12.35 11.03 6.28
C ALA A 188 -11.09 10.58 5.52
N LEU A 189 -11.23 9.60 4.60
CA LEU A 189 -10.13 9.17 3.74
C LEU A 189 -9.75 10.26 2.73
N ALA A 190 -10.73 11.00 2.20
CA ALA A 190 -10.50 12.14 1.33
C ALA A 190 -9.76 13.29 2.05
N GLU A 191 -10.15 13.60 3.29
CA GLU A 191 -9.47 14.59 4.14
C GLU A 191 -8.01 14.20 4.39
N ALA A 192 -7.76 12.94 4.75
CA ALA A 192 -6.39 12.45 4.93
C ALA A 192 -5.58 12.50 3.62
N CYS A 193 -6.17 12.14 2.48
CA CYS A 193 -5.51 12.22 1.18
C CYS A 193 -5.08 13.67 0.85
N LEU A 194 -5.97 14.63 1.03
CA LEU A 194 -5.69 16.06 0.83
C LEU A 194 -4.60 16.55 1.79
N TYR A 195 -4.68 16.17 3.07
CA TYR A 195 -3.65 16.51 4.06
C TYR A 195 -2.28 16.02 3.62
N LEU A 196 -2.16 14.73 3.26
CA LEU A 196 -0.90 14.13 2.82
C LEU A 196 -0.36 14.80 1.55
N ALA A 197 -1.24 15.12 0.59
CA ALA A 197 -0.86 15.83 -0.63
C ALA A 197 -0.28 17.23 -0.33
N CYS A 198 -0.83 17.95 0.65
CA CYS A 198 -0.36 19.29 1.03
C CYS A 198 0.80 19.31 2.04
N ALA A 199 1.05 18.20 2.76
CA ALA A 199 2.07 18.16 3.81
C ALA A 199 3.51 18.33 3.28
N PRO A 200 4.44 18.87 4.10
CA PRO A 200 5.88 18.83 3.80
C PRO A 200 6.34 17.40 3.52
N LYS A 201 7.08 17.19 2.42
CA LYS A 201 7.52 15.86 2.00
C LYS A 201 8.88 15.51 2.57
N SER A 202 9.06 14.28 3.05
CA SER A 202 10.37 13.71 3.35
C SER A 202 10.32 12.19 3.32
N ASN A 203 11.24 11.61 2.55
CA ASN A 203 11.55 10.19 2.57
C ASN A 203 12.86 9.89 3.34
N ALA A 204 13.39 10.84 4.13
CA ALA A 204 14.69 10.70 4.79
C ALA A 204 14.72 9.50 5.75
N ALA A 205 13.66 9.29 6.54
CA ALA A 205 13.54 8.13 7.42
C ALA A 205 13.47 6.81 6.63
N TYR A 206 12.77 6.79 5.49
CA TYR A 206 12.67 5.62 4.61
C TYR A 206 14.03 5.26 4.00
N VAL A 207 14.77 6.25 3.49
CA VAL A 207 16.13 6.06 2.97
C VAL A 207 17.08 5.59 4.08
N ALA A 208 17.03 6.22 5.25
CA ALA A 208 17.85 5.85 6.41
C ALA A 208 17.64 4.40 6.84
N TYR A 209 16.38 3.97 6.94
CA TYR A 209 16.03 2.60 7.30
C TYR A 209 16.56 1.58 6.29
N ASN A 210 16.41 1.86 4.99
CA ASN A 210 16.90 0.96 3.94
C ASN A 210 18.44 0.90 3.91
N ALA A 211 19.12 2.02 4.13
CA ALA A 211 20.58 2.06 4.26
C ALA A 211 21.07 1.27 5.47
N ALA A 212 20.45 1.45 6.64
CA ALA A 212 20.76 0.69 7.85
C ALA A 212 20.52 -0.82 7.66
N ARG A 213 19.42 -1.21 7.01
CA ARG A 213 19.13 -2.61 6.68
C ARG A 213 20.19 -3.22 5.76
N ALA A 214 20.56 -2.51 4.71
CA ALA A 214 21.59 -2.96 3.78
C ALA A 214 22.95 -3.10 4.49
N PHE A 215 23.29 -2.13 5.35
CA PHE A 215 24.51 -2.17 6.15
C PHE A 215 24.55 -3.40 7.07
N VAL A 216 23.48 -3.65 7.84
CA VAL A 216 23.41 -4.82 8.73
C VAL A 216 23.47 -6.13 7.95
N GLN A 217 22.87 -6.21 6.76
CA GLN A 217 22.92 -7.41 5.92
C GLN A 217 24.31 -7.67 5.32
N ALA A 218 25.09 -6.62 5.08
CA ALA A 218 26.41 -6.71 4.47
C ALA A 218 27.55 -6.91 5.48
N ASN A 219 27.29 -6.77 6.78
CA ASN A 219 28.30 -6.80 7.83
C ASN A 219 28.10 -7.97 8.81
N PRO A 220 29.17 -8.43 9.48
CA PRO A 220 29.05 -9.42 10.57
C PRO A 220 28.15 -8.92 11.69
N SER A 221 27.68 -9.84 12.53
CA SER A 221 26.98 -9.48 13.77
C SER A 221 28.00 -9.01 14.80
N ASN A 222 28.23 -7.70 14.88
CA ASN A 222 29.09 -7.10 15.90
C ASN A 222 28.44 -7.19 17.29
N ASP A 223 29.28 -7.32 18.31
CA ASP A 223 28.86 -7.36 19.70
C ASP A 223 28.38 -5.98 20.17
N VAL A 224 27.40 -5.95 21.08
CA VAL A 224 27.01 -4.71 21.76
C VAL A 224 28.16 -4.22 22.65
N PRO A 225 28.58 -2.94 22.57
CA PRO A 225 29.60 -2.37 23.46
C PRO A 225 29.29 -2.58 24.94
N ILE A 226 30.31 -2.81 25.75
CA ILE A 226 30.16 -3.16 27.17
C ILE A 226 29.39 -2.09 27.95
N HIS A 227 29.62 -0.81 27.68
CA HIS A 227 28.93 0.31 28.33
C HIS A 227 27.46 0.42 27.95
N LEU A 228 27.01 -0.23 26.88
CA LEU A 228 25.59 -0.28 26.46
C LEU A 228 24.90 -1.61 26.87
N ARG A 229 25.65 -2.61 27.36
CA ARG A 229 25.08 -3.90 27.79
C ARG A 229 24.26 -3.73 29.06
N ASN A 230 23.13 -4.41 29.12
CA ASN A 230 22.35 -4.53 30.35
C ASN A 230 23.07 -5.40 31.39
N ALA A 231 23.06 -5.00 32.66
CA ALA A 231 23.74 -5.70 33.77
C ALA A 231 22.82 -6.03 34.96
N PRO A 232 21.73 -6.79 34.76
CA PRO A 232 20.74 -7.05 35.81
C PRO A 232 21.23 -8.04 36.87
N THR A 233 22.18 -8.94 36.53
CA THR A 233 22.67 -9.97 37.45
C THR A 233 24.01 -9.59 38.09
N LYS A 234 24.33 -10.21 39.24
CA LYS A 234 25.62 -10.03 39.92
C LYS A 234 26.80 -10.43 39.03
N LEU A 235 26.69 -11.56 38.33
CA LEU A 235 27.71 -12.03 37.40
C LEU A 235 27.94 -11.03 36.25
N MET A 236 26.88 -10.45 35.68
CA MET A 236 27.02 -9.46 34.61
C MET A 236 27.73 -8.18 35.07
N LYS A 237 27.48 -7.73 36.31
CA LYS A 237 28.20 -6.59 36.92
C LYS A 237 29.68 -6.93 37.16
N GLU A 238 29.97 -8.15 37.63
CA GLU A 238 31.34 -8.65 37.80
C GLU A 238 32.09 -8.75 36.45
N LEU A 239 31.37 -9.10 35.37
CA LEU A 239 31.88 -9.08 33.99
C LEU A 239 31.98 -7.67 33.39
N GLY A 240 31.68 -6.63 34.17
CA GLY A 240 31.81 -5.23 33.77
C GLY A 240 30.72 -4.71 32.84
N TYR A 241 29.59 -5.42 32.68
CA TYR A 241 28.50 -4.95 31.81
C TYR A 241 27.91 -3.66 32.39
N GLY A 242 27.63 -2.69 31.51
CA GLY A 242 27.15 -1.35 31.90
C GLY A 242 28.15 -0.52 32.69
N ARG A 243 29.39 -1.01 32.87
CA ARG A 243 30.47 -0.22 33.46
C ARG A 243 30.84 0.91 32.50
N ALA A 244 31.04 2.11 33.04
CA ALA A 244 31.28 3.34 32.28
C ALA A 244 30.11 3.79 31.39
N TYR A 245 28.90 3.25 31.59
CA TYR A 245 27.70 3.83 30.97
C TYR A 245 27.51 5.27 31.42
N ARG A 246 27.47 6.19 30.46
CA ARG A 246 27.15 7.60 30.68
C ARG A 246 25.65 7.82 30.63
N TYR A 247 25.05 8.13 31.79
CA TYR A 247 23.62 8.39 31.87
C TYR A 247 23.33 9.82 31.43
N ALA A 248 22.90 9.96 30.17
CA ALA A 248 22.77 11.27 29.51
C ALA A 248 21.95 12.30 30.30
N HIS A 249 20.91 11.89 31.05
CA HIS A 249 20.08 12.82 31.84
C HIS A 249 20.83 13.54 32.97
N ASP A 250 21.95 12.99 33.44
CA ASP A 250 22.80 13.61 34.47
C ASP A 250 23.89 14.51 33.86
N GLU A 251 23.96 14.60 32.53
CA GLU A 251 24.94 15.40 31.79
C GLU A 251 24.32 16.71 31.25
N PRO A 252 25.16 17.71 30.93
CA PRO A 252 24.69 18.95 30.29
C PRO A 252 23.82 18.67 29.07
N GLU A 253 22.75 19.46 28.91
CA GLU A 253 21.76 19.32 27.83
C GLU A 253 21.06 17.95 27.74
N ALA A 254 21.19 17.12 28.79
CA ALA A 254 20.78 15.72 28.78
C ALA A 254 21.42 14.92 27.62
N TYR A 255 22.69 15.21 27.29
CA TYR A 255 23.44 14.60 26.19
C TYR A 255 24.87 14.24 26.61
N ALA A 256 25.26 12.98 26.39
CA ALA A 256 26.59 12.48 26.72
C ALA A 256 27.57 12.76 25.57
N ALA A 257 28.03 14.00 25.43
CA ALA A 257 28.91 14.44 24.35
C ALA A 257 30.19 13.57 24.24
N GLY A 258 30.51 13.08 23.04
CA GLY A 258 31.63 12.19 22.74
C GLY A 258 31.39 10.71 23.09
N GLU A 259 30.18 10.34 23.56
CA GLU A 259 29.82 8.94 23.79
C GLU A 259 29.57 8.22 22.46
N ARG A 260 30.05 6.98 22.36
CA ARG A 260 29.92 6.17 21.14
C ARG A 260 28.83 5.12 21.30
N TYR A 261 27.83 5.16 20.43
CA TYR A 261 26.71 4.22 20.47
C TYR A 261 26.81 3.05 19.47
N PHE A 262 27.70 3.15 18.49
CA PHE A 262 28.02 2.05 17.59
C PHE A 262 29.08 1.10 18.19
N PRO A 263 29.09 -0.20 17.80
CA PRO A 263 30.18 -1.12 18.07
C PRO A 263 31.57 -0.55 17.77
N ASP A 264 32.55 -0.93 18.58
CA ASP A 264 33.90 -0.34 18.51
C ASP A 264 34.61 -0.62 17.18
N ASP A 265 34.26 -1.75 16.57
CA ASP A 265 34.82 -2.29 15.34
C ASP A 265 34.10 -1.81 14.07
N ILE A 266 33.08 -0.94 14.20
CA ILE A 266 32.44 -0.32 13.03
C ILE A 266 32.63 1.19 13.02
N THR A 267 33.04 1.72 11.87
CA THR A 267 33.04 3.17 11.64
C THR A 267 31.62 3.69 11.84
N GLU A 268 31.49 4.82 12.52
CA GLU A 268 30.19 5.46 12.75
C GLU A 268 29.48 5.73 11.42
N GLN A 269 28.16 5.49 11.41
CA GLN A 269 27.32 5.62 10.24
C GLN A 269 26.30 6.74 10.43
N HIS A 270 26.10 7.56 9.40
CA HIS A 270 25.07 8.62 9.40
C HIS A 270 23.94 8.26 8.43
N PHE A 271 23.10 7.28 8.82
CA PHE A 271 21.99 6.83 7.98
C PHE A 271 20.90 7.90 7.81
N TYR A 272 20.58 8.63 8.87
CA TYR A 272 19.50 9.61 8.85
C TYR A 272 20.03 11.02 8.54
N GLN A 273 19.58 11.54 7.40
CA GLN A 273 19.90 12.87 6.90
C GLN A 273 18.58 13.66 6.78
N PRO A 274 18.18 14.44 7.81
CA PRO A 274 16.94 15.18 7.77
C PRO A 274 16.93 16.22 6.65
N THR A 275 15.75 16.50 6.11
CA THR A 275 15.58 17.50 5.05
C THR A 275 15.25 18.87 5.64
N PRO A 276 15.40 19.99 4.92
CA PRO A 276 15.08 21.32 5.45
C PRO A 276 13.56 21.60 5.51
N ARG A 277 12.71 20.59 5.34
CA ARG A 277 11.25 20.74 5.16
C ARG A 277 10.50 20.39 6.44
N GLY A 278 9.49 21.19 6.77
CA GLY A 278 8.65 20.95 7.94
C GLY A 278 9.47 20.89 9.23
N LEU A 279 9.13 19.94 10.11
CA LEU A 279 9.83 19.77 11.39
C LEU A 279 11.27 19.25 11.24
N GLU A 280 11.63 18.62 10.11
CA GLU A 280 12.99 18.11 9.93
C GLU A 280 14.04 19.22 9.91
N GLY A 281 13.69 20.46 9.56
CA GLY A 281 14.61 21.58 9.69
C GLY A 281 15.10 21.77 11.14
N LYS A 282 14.20 21.66 12.12
CA LYS A 282 14.56 21.73 13.55
C LYS A 282 15.28 20.48 14.04
N ILE A 283 14.98 19.32 13.46
CA ILE A 283 15.71 18.09 13.75
C ILE A 283 17.15 18.23 13.22
N ALA A 284 17.34 18.78 12.03
CA ALA A 284 18.67 19.05 11.46
C ALA A 284 19.47 20.03 12.32
N ASP A 285 18.87 21.15 12.74
CA ASP A 285 19.48 22.12 13.65
C ASP A 285 19.97 21.42 14.94
N LYS A 286 19.11 20.61 15.57
CA LYS A 286 19.44 19.87 16.78
C LYS A 286 20.60 18.89 16.54
N LEU A 287 20.53 18.07 15.48
CA LEU A 287 21.58 17.08 15.20
C LEU A 287 22.92 17.74 14.85
N ALA A 288 22.92 18.91 14.23
CA ALA A 288 24.14 19.67 13.99
C ALA A 288 24.76 20.19 15.30
N HIS A 289 23.94 20.71 16.21
CA HIS A 289 24.39 21.12 17.55
C HIS A 289 25.01 19.95 18.33
N LEU A 290 24.35 18.80 18.35
CA LEU A 290 24.87 17.62 19.06
C LEU A 290 26.23 17.15 18.50
N ARG A 291 26.41 17.17 17.18
CA ARG A 291 27.71 16.85 16.56
C ARG A 291 28.81 17.82 16.95
N ALA A 292 28.49 19.12 17.04
CA ALA A 292 29.47 20.11 17.51
C ALA A 292 29.91 19.83 18.95
N LEU A 293 28.97 19.43 19.83
CA LEU A 293 29.32 19.00 21.19
C LEU A 293 30.22 17.75 21.20
N ASP A 294 29.97 16.79 20.30
CA ASP A 294 30.80 15.59 20.17
C ASP A 294 32.22 15.93 19.68
N ASP A 295 32.35 16.84 18.71
CA ASP A 295 33.63 17.33 18.20
C ASP A 295 34.44 18.05 19.31
N GLU A 296 33.80 18.94 20.06
CA GLU A 296 34.41 19.65 21.19
C GLU A 296 34.86 18.69 22.31
N ALA A 297 34.09 17.64 22.59
CA ALA A 297 34.43 16.62 23.57
C ALA A 297 35.59 15.70 23.10
N GLY A 298 35.75 15.50 21.80
CA GLY A 298 36.83 14.71 21.21
C GLY A 298 38.18 15.44 21.14
N GLU A 299 38.17 16.78 21.19
CA GLU A 299 39.38 17.62 21.24
C GLU A 299 39.92 17.84 22.67
N ALA A 300 39.14 17.50 23.70
CA ALA A 300 39.46 17.68 25.13
C ALA A 300 40.17 16.46 25.76
#